data_AF-A0A2D8M612-F1
#
_entry.id   AF-A0A2D8M612-F1
#
_cell.length_a   1.000
_cell.length_b   1.000
_cell.length_c   1.000
_cell.angle_alpha   90.00
_cell.angle_beta   90.00
_cell.angle_gamma   90.00
#
_symmetry.space_group_name_H-M   'P 1'
#
loop_
_entity.id
_entity.type
_entity.pdbx_description
1 polymer ?
#
loop_
_entity_poly.entity_id
_entity_poly.type
_entity_poly.pdbx_seq_one_letter_code
_entity_poly.pdbx_strand_id
1 'polypeptide(L)'
;MAPVFLLVVVLCTVALSAHLVVSPPTFNTDLGDFAPDSEARDAHDRIHEYFPNEARPMFVHVTADDGSNILSIDNLKLMDEHLSHMENASEKRQDAVDVWTTAPGIVQLALDEEGNGTSLNAITSWTEILDLLFDDDTECTLTADDQLLSAARYASSALLNTDLNIDDTCSYLKDG
;
A
#
# COMPACT_ATOMS: atom_id res chain seq x y z
N MET A 1 55.67 -9.16 38.30
CA MET A 1 54.19 -9.15 38.37
C MET A 1 53.55 -8.56 37.12
N ALA A 2 53.98 -7.39 36.61
CA ALA A 2 53.44 -6.78 35.39
C ALA A 2 53.40 -7.66 34.10
N PRO A 3 54.43 -8.47 33.74
CA PRO A 3 54.41 -9.21 32.47
C PRO A 3 53.44 -10.40 32.47
N VAL A 4 53.19 -11.01 33.63
CA VAL A 4 52.24 -12.13 33.77
C VAL A 4 50.81 -11.63 33.62
N PHE A 5 50.50 -10.47 34.19
CA PHE A 5 49.18 -9.84 34.06
C PHE A 5 48.86 -9.50 32.60
N LEU A 6 49.83 -8.94 31.87
CA LEU A 6 49.67 -8.57 30.47
C LEU A 6 49.39 -9.80 29.59
N LEU A 7 50.10 -10.91 29.85
CA LEU A 7 49.89 -12.17 29.15
C LEU A 7 48.48 -12.75 29.41
N VAL A 8 48.02 -12.69 30.66
CA VAL A 8 46.65 -13.14 31.03
C VAL A 8 45.58 -12.28 30.35
N VAL A 9 45.72 -10.95 30.34
CA VAL A 9 44.77 -10.05 29.68
C VAL A 9 44.71 -10.35 28.17
N VAL A 10 45.85 -10.51 27.51
CA VAL A 10 45.90 -10.84 26.08
C VAL A 10 45.22 -12.17 25.79
N LEU A 11 45.48 -13.21 26.60
CA LEU A 11 44.80 -14.50 26.46
C LEU A 11 43.28 -14.39 26.65
N CYS A 12 42.83 -13.63 27.64
CA CYS A 12 41.40 -13.39 27.85
C CYS A 12 40.77 -12.63 26.68
N THR A 13 41.43 -11.60 26.15
CA THR A 13 40.95 -10.86 24.98
C THR A 13 40.84 -11.78 23.77
N VAL A 14 41.88 -12.56 23.47
CA VAL A 14 41.87 -13.52 22.35
C VAL A 14 40.77 -14.56 22.51
N ALA A 15 40.55 -15.09 23.73
CA ALA A 15 39.49 -16.05 24.01
C ALA A 15 38.09 -15.43 23.81
N LEU A 16 37.86 -14.20 24.29
CA LEU A 16 36.59 -13.49 24.09
C LEU A 16 36.36 -13.15 22.61
N SER A 17 37.41 -12.74 21.88
CA SER A 17 37.34 -12.50 20.43
C SER A 17 37.03 -13.77 19.65
N ALA A 18 37.65 -14.91 20.01
CA ALA A 18 37.35 -16.19 19.39
C ALA A 18 35.90 -16.62 19.67
N HIS A 19 35.40 -16.36 20.88
CA HIS A 19 34.01 -16.66 21.23
C HIS A 19 33.01 -15.84 20.40
N LEU A 20 33.29 -14.56 20.13
CA LEU A 20 32.46 -13.73 19.23
C LEU A 20 32.37 -14.28 17.79
N VAL A 21 33.39 -14.99 17.31
CA VAL A 21 33.39 -15.59 15.96
C VAL A 21 32.60 -16.91 15.94
N VAL A 22 32.73 -17.73 16.99
CA VAL A 22 32.05 -19.04 17.09
C VAL A 22 30.60 -18.90 17.55
N SER A 23 30.30 -17.86 18.32
CA SER A 23 28.99 -17.57 18.90
C SER A 23 28.71 -16.07 18.76
N PRO A 24 28.47 -15.60 17.52
CA PRO A 24 28.12 -14.21 17.30
C PRO A 24 26.83 -13.88 18.06
N PRO A 25 26.72 -12.68 18.65
CA PRO A 25 25.49 -12.26 19.30
C PRO A 25 24.36 -12.17 18.26
N THR A 26 23.15 -12.51 18.68
CA THR A 26 21.94 -12.28 17.89
C THR A 26 21.53 -10.83 18.03
N PHE A 27 21.49 -10.10 16.91
CA PHE A 27 20.96 -8.73 16.88
C PHE A 27 19.47 -8.80 16.53
N ASN A 28 18.61 -8.65 17.54
CA ASN A 28 17.19 -8.46 17.30
C ASN A 28 16.96 -7.00 16.92
N THR A 29 16.42 -6.78 15.73
CA THR A 29 16.05 -5.44 15.24
C THR A 29 14.56 -5.17 15.36
N ASP A 30 13.79 -6.15 15.85
CA ASP A 30 12.37 -5.95 16.09
C ASP A 30 12.18 -5.03 17.30
N LEU A 31 11.46 -3.92 17.09
CA LEU A 31 11.14 -2.95 18.13
C LEU A 31 10.29 -3.59 19.25
N GLY A 32 9.50 -4.61 18.93
CA GLY A 32 8.65 -5.33 19.88
C GLY A 32 9.43 -6.04 20.98
N ASP A 33 10.64 -6.52 20.67
CA ASP A 33 11.53 -7.21 21.62
C ASP A 33 12.12 -6.27 22.69
N PHE A 34 12.11 -4.96 22.44
CA PHE A 34 12.59 -3.96 23.39
C PHE A 34 11.47 -3.39 24.28
N ALA A 35 10.21 -3.72 23.99
CA ALA A 35 9.08 -3.28 24.80
C ALA A 35 9.00 -4.11 26.10
N PRO A 36 8.67 -3.50 27.26
CA PRO A 36 8.45 -4.25 28.49
C PRO A 36 7.24 -5.18 28.36
N ASP A 37 7.19 -6.22 29.19
CA ASP A 37 6.06 -7.14 29.22
C ASP A 37 4.77 -6.39 29.64
N SER A 38 3.68 -6.66 28.92
CA SER A 38 2.38 -6.01 29.15
C SER A 38 1.24 -6.90 28.69
N GLU A 39 0.05 -6.71 29.29
CA GLU A 39 -1.17 -7.42 28.91
C GLU A 39 -1.54 -7.24 27.42
N ALA A 40 -1.14 -6.11 26.82
CA ALA A 40 -1.32 -5.84 25.40
C ALA A 40 -0.43 -6.73 24.50
N ARG A 41 0.81 -7.03 24.92
CA ARG A 41 1.69 -7.97 24.21
C ARG A 41 1.15 -9.40 24.31
N ASP A 42 0.74 -9.81 25.51
CA ASP A 42 0.11 -11.13 25.70
C ASP A 42 -1.17 -11.29 24.87
N ALA A 43 -1.94 -10.21 24.69
CA ALA A 43 -3.10 -10.19 23.83
C ALA A 43 -2.73 -10.29 22.34
N HIS A 44 -1.70 -9.56 21.91
CA HIS A 44 -1.18 -9.63 20.54
C HIS A 44 -0.69 -11.04 20.20
N ASP A 45 0.09 -11.68 21.07
CA ASP A 45 0.61 -13.04 20.86
C ASP A 45 -0.51 -14.08 20.77
N ARG A 46 -1.57 -13.96 21.59
CA ARG A 46 -2.76 -14.82 21.51
C ARG A 46 -3.53 -14.64 20.21
N ILE A 47 -3.60 -13.41 19.68
CA ILE A 47 -4.24 -13.15 18.38
C ILE A 47 -3.40 -13.74 17.26
N HIS A 48 -2.07 -13.60 17.33
CA HIS A 48 -1.12 -14.11 16.33
C HIS A 48 -1.11 -15.64 16.19
N GLU A 49 -1.58 -16.37 17.22
CA GLU A 49 -1.78 -17.84 17.16
C GLU A 49 -2.87 -18.24 16.15
N TYR A 50 -3.89 -17.40 15.96
CA TYR A 50 -5.04 -17.66 15.09
C TYR A 50 -5.06 -16.80 13.83
N PHE A 51 -4.40 -15.64 13.86
CA PHE A 51 -4.30 -14.70 12.75
C PHE A 51 -2.81 -14.59 12.35
N PRO A 52 -2.40 -15.18 11.22
CA PRO A 52 -1.01 -15.10 10.76
C PRO A 52 -0.60 -13.65 10.50
N ASN A 53 0.70 -13.43 10.29
CA ASN A 53 1.30 -12.11 10.07
C ASN A 53 0.41 -11.19 9.22
N GLU A 54 -0.04 -10.12 9.86
CA GLU A 54 -0.89 -9.11 9.24
C GLU A 54 -0.16 -8.45 8.07
N ALA A 55 -0.86 -8.31 6.93
CA ALA A 55 -0.39 -7.47 5.84
C ALA A 55 -0.25 -6.04 6.37
N ARG A 56 0.97 -5.50 6.38
CA ARG A 56 1.22 -4.15 6.89
C ARG A 56 0.94 -3.15 5.77
N PRO A 57 -0.08 -2.27 5.91
CA PRO A 57 -0.36 -1.29 4.88
C PRO A 57 0.77 -0.27 4.80
N MET A 58 1.19 0.05 3.58
CA MET A 58 2.11 1.15 3.28
C MET A 58 1.33 2.23 2.54
N PHE A 59 1.29 3.43 3.12
CA PHE A 59 0.63 4.57 2.48
C PHE A 59 1.67 5.44 1.78
N VAL A 60 1.47 5.69 0.50
CA VAL A 60 2.30 6.60 -0.29
C VAL A 60 1.46 7.81 -0.66
N HIS A 61 1.89 9.00 -0.21
CA HIS A 61 1.26 10.24 -0.59
C HIS A 61 1.96 10.79 -1.85
N VAL A 62 1.19 11.02 -2.91
CA VAL A 62 1.69 11.51 -4.20
C VAL A 62 1.14 12.92 -4.44
N THR A 63 2.03 13.83 -4.85
CA THR A 63 1.71 15.22 -5.17
C THR A 63 2.36 15.63 -6.48
N ALA A 64 1.72 16.51 -7.23
CA ALA A 64 2.33 17.13 -8.41
C ALA A 64 3.30 18.24 -7.98
N ASP A 65 4.51 18.25 -8.55
CA ASP A 65 5.56 19.24 -8.21
C ASP A 65 5.16 20.68 -8.52
N ASP A 66 4.31 20.87 -9.54
CA ASP A 66 3.81 22.17 -10.00
C ASP A 66 2.50 22.58 -9.31
N GLY A 67 1.98 21.75 -8.39
CA GLY A 67 0.69 21.96 -7.73
C GLY A 67 -0.52 21.77 -8.65
N SER A 68 -0.33 21.19 -9.84
CA SER A 68 -1.43 20.80 -10.72
C SER A 68 -2.30 19.71 -10.10
N ASN A 69 -3.48 19.48 -10.69
CA ASN A 69 -4.36 18.42 -10.25
C ASN A 69 -3.69 17.05 -10.46
N ILE A 70 -3.38 16.33 -9.37
CA ILE A 70 -2.76 15.01 -9.42
C ILE A 70 -3.63 13.95 -10.14
N LEU A 71 -4.93 14.20 -10.23
CA LEU A 71 -5.87 13.34 -10.95
C LEU A 71 -6.08 13.78 -12.40
N SER A 72 -5.25 14.65 -12.97
CA SER A 72 -5.29 14.89 -14.42
C SER A 72 -4.91 13.61 -15.19
N ILE A 73 -5.40 13.45 -16.41
CA ILE A 73 -5.09 12.26 -17.23
C ILE A 73 -3.57 12.09 -17.44
N ASP A 74 -2.85 13.20 -17.68
CA ASP A 74 -1.39 13.16 -17.83
C ASP A 74 -0.70 12.70 -16.54
N ASN A 75 -1.15 13.18 -15.38
CA ASN A 75 -0.59 12.75 -14.09
C ASN A 75 -0.97 11.30 -13.76
N LEU A 76 -2.16 10.83 -14.13
CA LEU A 76 -2.55 9.42 -13.98
C LEU A 76 -1.66 8.50 -14.81
N LYS A 77 -1.36 8.86 -16.06
CA LYS A 77 -0.41 8.11 -16.91
C LYS A 77 1.01 8.14 -16.34
N LEU A 78 1.46 9.27 -15.82
CA LEU A 78 2.77 9.37 -15.16
C LEU A 78 2.82 8.50 -13.90
N MET A 79 1.76 8.49 -13.10
CA MET A 79 1.64 7.61 -11.93
C MET A 79 1.64 6.13 -12.33
N ASP A 80 1.01 5.76 -13.45
CA ASP A 80 1.01 4.40 -14.01
C ASP A 80 2.43 3.95 -14.43
N GLU A 81 3.20 4.84 -15.05
CA GLU A 81 4.61 4.60 -15.38
C GLU A 81 5.45 4.40 -14.10
N HIS A 82 5.28 5.26 -13.10
CA HIS A 82 5.96 5.13 -11.81
C HIS A 82 5.56 3.84 -11.07
N LEU A 83 4.29 3.45 -11.14
CA LEU A 83 3.79 2.21 -10.56
C LEU A 83 4.48 1.00 -11.20
N SER A 84 4.56 0.96 -12.53
CA SER A 84 5.27 -0.10 -13.27
C SER A 84 6.74 -0.24 -12.82
N HIS A 85 7.41 0.88 -12.54
CA HIS A 85 8.76 0.86 -11.99
C HIS A 85 8.82 0.29 -10.56
N MET A 86 7.84 0.63 -9.71
CA MET A 86 7.75 0.13 -8.33
C MET A 86 7.43 -1.35 -8.27
N GLU A 87 6.51 -1.84 -9.12
CA GLU A 87 6.16 -3.25 -9.24
C GLU A 87 7.37 -4.08 -9.66
N ASN A 88 8.08 -3.66 -10.71
CA ASN A 88 9.32 -4.33 -11.14
C ASN A 88 10.40 -4.32 -10.04
N ALA A 89 10.48 -3.24 -9.26
CA ALA A 89 11.38 -3.15 -8.12
C ALA A 89 10.95 -4.08 -6.95
N SER A 90 9.65 -4.31 -6.78
CA SER A 90 9.07 -5.25 -5.82
C SER A 90 9.36 -6.70 -6.20
N GLU A 91 9.16 -7.06 -7.48
CA GLU A 91 9.46 -8.39 -8.02
C GLU A 91 10.93 -8.78 -7.77
N LYS A 92 11.86 -7.84 -8.01
CA LYS A 92 13.30 -8.04 -7.74
C LYS A 92 13.64 -8.23 -6.25
N ARG A 93 12.70 -7.91 -5.35
CA ARG A 93 12.84 -8.00 -3.89
C ARG A 93 11.93 -9.07 -3.29
N GLN A 94 11.64 -10.13 -4.06
CA GLN A 94 10.81 -11.26 -3.62
C GLN A 94 9.36 -10.83 -3.33
N ASP A 95 8.79 -10.02 -4.24
CA ASP A 95 7.41 -9.55 -4.16
C ASP A 95 7.12 -8.86 -2.82
N ALA A 96 7.96 -7.86 -2.50
CA ALA A 96 7.91 -7.13 -1.23
C ALA A 96 6.55 -6.46 -0.96
N VAL A 97 5.76 -6.21 -2.01
CA VAL A 97 4.38 -5.72 -1.96
C VAL A 97 3.50 -6.72 -2.69
N ASP A 98 2.52 -7.29 -1.97
CA ASP A 98 1.61 -8.33 -2.46
C ASP A 98 0.35 -7.74 -3.13
N VAL A 99 -0.14 -6.59 -2.62
CA VAL A 99 -1.37 -5.94 -3.09
C VAL A 99 -1.12 -4.46 -3.34
N TRP A 100 -1.54 -4.00 -4.51
CA TRP A 100 -1.42 -2.62 -4.96
C TRP A 100 -2.79 -1.97 -5.08
N THR A 101 -3.03 -0.93 -4.29
CA THR A 101 -4.24 -0.10 -4.39
C THR A 101 -3.79 1.32 -4.75
N THR A 102 -3.83 1.65 -6.04
CA THR A 102 -3.32 2.92 -6.56
C THR A 102 -4.39 3.62 -7.41
N ALA A 103 -4.34 4.95 -7.48
CA ALA A 103 -5.24 5.72 -8.33
C ALA A 103 -5.24 5.27 -9.81
N PRO A 104 -4.08 5.16 -10.50
CA PRO A 104 -4.06 4.64 -11.88
C PRO A 104 -4.56 3.20 -11.97
N GLY A 105 -4.25 2.33 -11.00
CA GLY A 105 -4.71 0.95 -10.99
C GLY A 105 -6.23 0.83 -10.84
N ILE A 106 -6.86 1.68 -10.01
CA ILE A 106 -8.34 1.74 -9.89
C ILE A 106 -8.98 2.18 -11.20
N VAL A 107 -8.42 3.19 -11.88
CA VAL A 107 -8.94 3.66 -13.17
C VAL A 107 -8.76 2.59 -14.25
N GLN A 108 -7.58 1.95 -14.31
CA GLN A 108 -7.34 0.86 -15.26
C GLN A 108 -8.28 -0.32 -15.00
N LEU A 109 -8.52 -0.69 -13.73
CA LEU A 109 -9.47 -1.74 -13.38
C LEU A 109 -10.89 -1.42 -13.89
N ALA A 110 -11.35 -0.18 -13.71
CA ALA A 110 -12.66 0.24 -14.24
C ALA A 110 -12.70 0.16 -15.77
N LEU A 111 -11.64 0.57 -16.46
CA LEU A 111 -11.53 0.45 -17.92
C LEU A 111 -11.45 -1.01 -18.39
N ASP A 112 -10.87 -1.90 -17.58
CA ASP A 112 -10.79 -3.33 -17.86
C ASP A 112 -12.15 -4.02 -17.71
N GLU A 113 -12.93 -3.63 -16.70
CA GLU A 113 -14.24 -4.21 -16.41
C GLU A 113 -15.35 -3.66 -17.31
N GLU A 114 -15.41 -2.35 -17.50
CA GLU A 114 -16.53 -1.68 -18.18
C GLU A 114 -16.08 -0.94 -19.46
N GLY A 115 -14.85 -0.41 -19.49
CA GLY A 115 -14.28 0.29 -20.65
C GLY A 115 -13.72 -0.61 -21.76
N ASN A 116 -14.19 -1.86 -21.85
CA ASN A 116 -13.79 -2.86 -22.86
C ASN A 116 -12.27 -3.14 -22.92
N GLY A 117 -11.56 -3.06 -21.79
CA GLY A 117 -10.11 -3.30 -21.74
C GLY A 117 -9.27 -2.16 -22.30
N THR A 118 -9.81 -0.95 -22.39
CA THR A 118 -9.08 0.21 -22.92
C THR A 118 -7.93 0.57 -21.98
N SER A 119 -6.73 0.78 -22.54
CA SER A 119 -5.59 1.21 -21.74
C SER A 119 -5.72 2.67 -21.33
N LEU A 120 -5.45 2.98 -20.05
CA LEU A 120 -5.33 4.33 -19.53
C LEU A 120 -4.39 5.20 -20.37
N ASN A 121 -3.34 4.61 -20.95
CA ASN A 121 -2.39 5.32 -21.82
C ASN A 121 -3.01 5.84 -23.13
N ALA A 122 -4.12 5.24 -23.59
CA ALA A 122 -4.84 5.69 -24.78
C ALA A 122 -5.83 6.85 -24.50
N ILE A 123 -6.23 7.03 -23.25
CA ILE A 123 -7.23 8.03 -22.84
C ILE A 123 -6.66 9.45 -22.91
N THR A 124 -7.47 10.41 -23.34
CA THR A 124 -7.07 11.82 -23.45
C THR A 124 -7.80 12.74 -22.47
N SER A 125 -8.98 12.34 -21.99
CA SER A 125 -9.79 13.17 -21.11
C SER A 125 -10.62 12.34 -20.12
N TRP A 126 -11.06 12.96 -19.03
CA TRP A 126 -12.00 12.34 -18.09
C TRP A 126 -13.36 12.06 -18.73
N THR A 127 -13.82 12.93 -19.62
CA THR A 127 -15.05 12.73 -20.39
C THR A 127 -15.00 11.42 -21.17
N GLU A 128 -13.89 11.16 -21.86
CA GLU A 128 -13.68 9.89 -22.58
C GLU A 128 -13.74 8.66 -21.66
N ILE A 129 -13.25 8.76 -20.42
CA ILE A 129 -13.42 7.67 -19.44
C ILE A 129 -14.89 7.47 -19.12
N LEU A 130 -15.62 8.54 -18.82
CA LEU A 130 -17.04 8.45 -18.47
C LEU A 130 -17.86 7.86 -19.62
N ASP A 131 -17.59 8.28 -20.86
CA ASP A 131 -18.28 7.79 -22.06
C ASP A 131 -17.96 6.31 -22.36
N LEU A 132 -16.82 5.80 -21.89
CA LEU A 132 -16.45 4.38 -21.99
C LEU A 132 -17.05 3.52 -20.88
N LEU A 133 -17.29 4.11 -19.70
CA LEU A 133 -17.78 3.38 -18.52
C LEU A 133 -19.30 3.41 -18.39
N PHE A 134 -19.99 4.35 -19.02
CA PHE A 134 -21.42 4.53 -18.87
C PHE A 134 -22.11 4.54 -20.23
N ASP A 135 -23.20 3.77 -20.35
CA ASP A 135 -24.10 3.85 -21.50
C ASP A 135 -24.97 5.13 -21.42
N ASP A 136 -25.44 5.61 -22.58
CA ASP A 136 -26.27 6.83 -22.73
C ASP A 136 -27.55 6.82 -21.85
N ASP A 137 -28.06 5.65 -21.47
CA ASP A 137 -29.27 5.49 -20.65
C ASP A 137 -28.95 5.21 -19.17
N THR A 138 -27.71 5.46 -18.72
CA THR A 138 -27.31 5.22 -17.33
C THR A 138 -27.93 6.26 -16.40
N GLU A 139 -29.05 5.89 -15.76
CA GLU A 139 -29.66 6.75 -14.75
C GLU A 139 -28.82 6.74 -13.45
N CYS A 140 -28.64 7.93 -12.85
CA CYS A 140 -28.07 8.05 -11.51
C CYS A 140 -29.09 7.56 -10.45
N THR A 141 -29.33 6.25 -10.41
CA THR A 141 -30.18 5.62 -9.39
C THR A 141 -29.33 4.67 -8.56
N LEU A 142 -29.28 4.90 -7.24
CA LEU A 142 -28.71 3.95 -6.28
C LEU A 142 -29.68 2.78 -6.05
N THR A 143 -30.22 2.21 -7.13
CA THR A 143 -31.17 1.08 -7.08
C THR A 143 -30.49 -0.27 -7.21
N ALA A 144 -29.16 -0.29 -7.30
CA ALA A 144 -28.39 -1.52 -7.17
C ALA A 144 -28.60 -2.14 -5.78
N ASP A 145 -28.66 -3.48 -5.74
CA ASP A 145 -28.75 -4.35 -4.56
C ASP A 145 -28.13 -3.71 -3.31
N ASP A 146 -28.85 -3.70 -2.18
CA ASP A 146 -28.41 -3.11 -0.90
C ASP A 146 -26.99 -3.57 -0.50
N GLN A 147 -26.58 -4.74 -0.98
CA GLN A 147 -25.25 -5.31 -0.82
C GLN A 147 -24.16 -4.50 -1.56
N LEU A 148 -24.35 -4.13 -2.83
CA LEU A 148 -23.41 -3.30 -3.58
C LEU A 148 -23.27 -1.91 -2.97
N LEU A 149 -24.40 -1.32 -2.56
CA LEU A 149 -24.39 -0.02 -1.90
C LEU A 149 -23.63 -0.05 -0.56
N SER A 150 -23.79 -1.10 0.23
CA SER A 150 -23.06 -1.27 1.49
C SER A 150 -21.55 -1.47 1.28
N ALA A 151 -21.16 -2.23 0.25
CA ALA A 151 -19.76 -2.45 -0.11
C ALA A 151 -19.10 -1.15 -0.61
N ALA A 152 -19.79 -0.40 -1.49
CA ALA A 152 -19.32 0.88 -1.99
C ALA A 152 -19.16 1.91 -0.86
N ARG A 153 -20.12 1.97 0.08
CA ARG A 153 -20.01 2.84 1.27
C ARG A 153 -18.88 2.41 2.20
N TYR A 154 -18.68 1.11 2.41
CA TYR A 154 -17.56 0.61 3.20
C TYR A 154 -16.22 1.00 2.57
N ALA A 155 -16.05 0.73 1.27
CA ALA A 155 -14.85 1.10 0.50
C ALA A 155 -14.63 2.62 0.55
N SER A 156 -15.67 3.42 0.31
CA SER A 156 -15.61 4.88 0.43
C SER A 156 -15.18 5.32 1.83
N SER A 157 -15.74 4.75 2.91
CA SER A 157 -15.40 5.13 4.28
C SER A 157 -13.99 4.70 4.71
N ALA A 158 -13.48 3.62 4.10
CA ALA A 158 -12.15 3.11 4.36
C ALA A 158 -11.07 3.86 3.56
N LEU A 159 -11.41 4.36 2.36
CA LEU A 159 -10.49 5.00 1.43
C LEU A 159 -10.54 6.52 1.45
N LEU A 160 -11.68 7.12 1.81
CA LEU A 160 -11.89 8.58 1.83
C LEU A 160 -11.94 9.09 3.26
N ASN A 161 -11.31 10.26 3.49
CA ASN A 161 -11.38 10.98 4.75
C ASN A 161 -12.70 11.77 4.92
N THR A 162 -13.54 11.80 3.88
CA THR A 162 -14.80 12.54 3.85
C THR A 162 -15.87 11.69 3.20
N ASP A 163 -17.14 11.95 3.55
CA ASP A 163 -18.26 11.31 2.90
C ASP A 163 -18.24 11.57 1.38
N LEU A 164 -18.48 10.51 0.59
CA LEU A 164 -18.56 10.61 -0.86
C LEU A 164 -19.79 11.44 -1.26
N ASN A 165 -19.56 12.54 -1.98
CA ASN A 165 -20.62 13.33 -2.61
C ASN A 165 -20.66 13.03 -4.11
N ILE A 166 -21.81 12.52 -4.61
CA ILE A 166 -22.02 12.14 -6.01
C ILE A 166 -22.94 13.12 -6.76
N ASP A 167 -23.34 14.24 -6.15
CA ASP A 167 -24.33 15.16 -6.72
C ASP A 167 -23.89 15.70 -8.09
N ASP A 168 -22.61 16.09 -8.21
CA ASP A 168 -22.04 16.60 -9.46
C ASP A 168 -21.98 15.51 -10.55
N THR A 169 -21.67 14.27 -10.18
CA THR A 169 -21.67 13.12 -11.10
C THR A 169 -23.10 12.80 -11.57
N CYS A 170 -24.08 12.85 -10.67
CA CYS A 170 -25.48 12.68 -11.05
C CYS A 170 -26.00 13.81 -11.94
N SER A 171 -25.43 15.03 -11.83
CA SER A 171 -25.75 16.12 -12.76
C SER A 171 -25.19 15.83 -14.14
N TYR A 172 -23.95 15.36 -14.23
CA TYR A 172 -23.32 14.97 -15.50
C TYR A 172 -24.15 13.91 -16.23
N LEU A 173 -24.56 12.85 -15.53
CA LEU A 173 -25.36 11.76 -16.11
C LEU A 173 -26.79 12.17 -16.52
N LYS A 174 -27.31 13.31 -16.07
CA LYS A 174 -28.64 13.80 -16.48
C LYS A 174 -28.61 14.65 -17.75
N ASP A 175 -27.49 15.31 -17.98
CA ASP A 175 -27.30 16.26 -19.08
C ASP A 175 -26.48 15.67 -20.25
N GLY A 176 -25.81 14.53 -20.00
CA GLY A 176 -25.03 13.74 -20.95
C GLY A 176 -25.87 12.94 -21.93
#